data_AF-S6I1R1-F1
#
_entry.id   AF-S6I1R1-F1
#
_cell.length_a   1.000
_cell.length_b   1.000
_cell.length_c   1.000
_cell.angle_alpha   90.00
_cell.angle_beta   90.00
_cell.angle_gamma   90.00
#
_symmetry.space_group_name_H-M   'P 1'
#
loop_
_entity.id
_entity.type
_entity.pdbx_description
1 polymer ?
#
loop_
_entity_poly.entity_id
_entity_poly.type
_entity_poly.pdbx_seq_one_letter_code
_entity_poly.pdbx_strand_id
1 'polypeptide(L)'
;MRFTKFFFIVSFCLLTTACSLFGPEIEKPDIPENTLYTQSIDALKEENYQLAVEKLELLEARYPFGQYSQQAQLELIFAYYKNSEAEAAIVSAERFIRLNPVHENVDYAYYLKGLAAFEQTSGFLDKYLPIDINQRDPGAAIESFDSFATLVGRYPNSQYAQDANKRMLFLKNRLATHEVQVAEYYMRRGAFVAAANRGRYVVENFQETLATPRALEIMFQAYSQLKMDDLATDAKLVLSENYPNYSIKRYNKSTVNLLSTATFGLLGSNDSEPPSWTPAIPKQTSADTSEENSSSDSQEKTWLNKLSLGIFD
;
A
#
# COMPACT_ATOMS: atom_id res chain seq x y z
N MET A 1 -63.82 2.49 -17.09
CA MET A 1 -63.84 3.32 -15.86
C MET A 1 -63.94 2.54 -14.54
N ARG A 2 -64.33 1.24 -14.51
CA ARG A 2 -64.38 0.46 -13.26
C ARG A 2 -63.03 -0.14 -12.84
N PHE A 3 -62.21 -0.57 -13.81
CA PHE A 3 -60.88 -1.12 -13.55
C PHE A 3 -59.85 -0.09 -13.05
N THR A 4 -59.92 1.16 -13.52
CA THR A 4 -59.03 2.23 -13.06
C THR A 4 -59.25 2.58 -11.59
N LYS A 5 -60.49 2.49 -11.10
CA LYS A 5 -60.81 2.67 -9.67
C LYS A 5 -60.28 1.53 -8.81
N PHE A 6 -60.31 0.29 -9.32
CA PHE A 6 -59.77 -0.87 -8.62
C PHE A 6 -58.24 -0.77 -8.47
N PHE A 7 -57.55 -0.30 -9.51
CA PHE A 7 -56.11 -0.10 -9.48
C PHE A 7 -55.69 0.98 -8.46
N PHE A 8 -56.46 2.07 -8.36
CA PHE A 8 -56.24 3.12 -7.35
C PHE A 8 -56.45 2.61 -5.91
N ILE A 9 -57.47 1.77 -5.68
CA ILE A 9 -57.75 1.20 -4.35
C ILE A 9 -56.63 0.23 -3.93
N VAL A 10 -56.14 -0.61 -4.85
CA VAL A 10 -55.04 -1.54 -4.57
C VAL A 10 -53.74 -0.78 -4.29
N SER A 11 -53.43 0.27 -5.06
CA SER A 11 -52.27 1.13 -4.82
C SER A 11 -52.34 1.86 -3.48
N PHE A 12 -53.54 2.29 -3.06
CA PHE A 12 -53.72 2.96 -1.77
C PHE A 12 -53.54 1.98 -0.59
N CYS A 13 -54.07 0.75 -0.69
CA CYS A 13 -53.84 -0.28 0.32
C CYS A 13 -52.35 -0.63 0.49
N LEU A 14 -51.59 -0.73 -0.61
CA LEU A 14 -50.14 -1.00 -0.59
C LEU A 14 -49.32 0.12 0.08
N LEU A 15 -49.78 1.37 -0.03
CA LEU A 15 -49.12 2.51 0.62
C LEU A 15 -49.38 2.55 2.13
N THR A 16 -50.53 2.06 2.60
CA THR A 16 -50.87 2.07 4.04
C THR A 16 -50.17 0.98 4.86
N THR A 17 -49.66 -0.08 4.24
CA THR A 17 -48.89 -1.13 4.92
C THR A 17 -47.43 -0.76 5.20
N ALA A 18 -46.94 0.38 4.69
CA ALA A 18 -45.54 0.80 4.89
C ALA A 18 -45.24 1.29 6.32
N CYS A 19 -46.26 1.67 7.11
CA CYS A 19 -46.05 2.20 8.46
C CYS A 19 -45.85 1.14 9.54
N SER A 20 -46.05 -0.17 9.25
CA SER A 20 -45.75 -1.24 10.22
C SER A 20 -44.34 -1.81 10.08
N LEU A 21 -43.54 -1.30 9.13
CA LEU A 21 -42.16 -1.74 8.92
C LEU A 21 -41.16 -1.04 9.85
N PHE A 22 -41.56 0.07 10.47
CA PHE A 22 -40.83 0.67 11.58
C PHE A 22 -41.24 -0.05 12.86
N GLY A 23 -40.50 -1.11 13.22
CA GLY A 23 -40.64 -1.80 14.49
C GLY A 23 -40.39 -0.86 15.69
N PRO A 24 -40.76 -1.27 16.91
CA PRO A 24 -40.46 -0.49 18.11
C PRO A 24 -38.97 -0.20 18.18
N GLU A 25 -38.61 1.05 18.49
CA GLU A 25 -37.24 1.45 18.75
C GLU A 25 -36.70 0.54 19.85
N ILE A 26 -35.73 -0.31 19.49
CA ILE A 26 -35.12 -1.23 20.45
C ILE A 26 -34.39 -0.33 21.44
N GLU A 27 -34.96 -0.15 22.64
CA GLU A 27 -34.26 0.46 23.76
C GLU A 27 -32.97 -0.34 23.98
N LYS A 28 -31.85 0.18 23.48
CA LYS A 28 -30.55 -0.44 23.70
C LYS A 28 -30.31 -0.37 25.21
N PRO A 29 -30.18 -1.52 25.91
CA PRO A 29 -30.06 -1.52 27.37
C PRO A 29 -28.95 -0.57 27.82
N ASP A 30 -29.16 0.10 28.95
CA ASP A 30 -28.13 0.93 29.55
C ASP A 30 -27.06 0.01 30.15
N ILE A 31 -25.98 -0.16 29.40
CA ILE A 31 -24.86 -1.03 29.77
C ILE A 31 -23.82 -0.11 30.42
N PRO A 32 -23.35 -0.44 31.65
CA PRO A 32 -22.30 0.32 32.31
C PRO A 32 -21.03 0.40 31.47
N GLU A 33 -20.31 1.53 31.58
CA GLU A 33 -19.06 1.79 30.83
C GLU A 33 -18.05 0.63 30.96
N ASN A 34 -17.74 0.21 32.19
CA ASN A 34 -16.80 -0.88 32.46
C ASN A 34 -17.24 -2.20 31.78
N THR A 35 -18.52 -2.51 31.81
CA THR A 35 -19.06 -3.72 31.17
C THR A 35 -18.92 -3.64 29.64
N LEU A 36 -19.19 -2.48 29.03
CA LEU A 36 -18.95 -2.29 27.59
C LEU A 36 -17.47 -2.45 27.24
N TYR A 37 -16.59 -1.83 28.02
CA TYR A 37 -15.15 -1.90 27.81
C TYR A 37 -14.62 -3.33 27.94
N THR A 38 -15.03 -4.05 28.98
CA THR A 38 -14.62 -5.45 29.17
C THR A 38 -15.11 -6.32 28.00
N GLN A 39 -16.36 -6.15 27.57
CA GLN A 39 -16.91 -6.87 26.43
C GLN A 39 -16.18 -6.56 25.11
N SER A 40 -15.79 -5.31 24.86
CA SER A 40 -14.99 -4.97 23.68
C SER A 40 -13.61 -5.60 23.72
N ILE A 41 -12.95 -5.61 24.88
CA ILE A 41 -11.65 -6.24 25.06
C ILE A 41 -11.73 -7.75 24.86
N ASP A 42 -12.77 -8.40 25.37
CA ASP A 42 -12.94 -9.83 25.18
C ASP A 42 -13.21 -10.17 23.70
N ALA A 43 -14.02 -9.35 23.01
CA ALA A 43 -14.20 -9.48 21.57
C ALA A 43 -12.89 -9.29 20.78
N LEU A 44 -12.02 -8.37 21.19
CA LEU A 44 -10.68 -8.19 20.61
C LEU A 44 -9.79 -9.42 20.82
N LYS A 45 -9.80 -10.01 22.01
CA LYS A 45 -9.04 -11.23 22.33
C LYS A 45 -9.54 -12.45 21.54
N GLU A 46 -10.84 -12.50 21.28
CA GLU A 46 -11.49 -13.53 20.46
C GLU A 46 -11.33 -13.28 18.95
N GLU A 47 -10.60 -12.24 18.55
CA GLU A 47 -10.42 -11.79 17.17
C GLU A 47 -11.74 -11.44 16.45
N ASN A 48 -12.80 -11.20 17.22
CA ASN A 48 -14.09 -10.74 16.72
C ASN A 48 -14.07 -9.20 16.59
N TYR A 49 -13.30 -8.72 15.62
CA TYR A 49 -13.06 -7.28 15.42
C TYR A 49 -14.35 -6.52 15.10
N GLN A 50 -15.27 -7.11 14.35
CA GLN A 50 -16.56 -6.49 14.05
C GLN A 50 -17.37 -6.20 15.32
N LEU A 51 -17.45 -7.17 16.24
CA LEU A 51 -18.14 -6.98 17.52
C LEU A 51 -17.39 -5.97 18.40
N ALA A 52 -16.06 -6.02 18.41
CA ALA A 52 -15.25 -5.06 19.15
C ALA A 52 -15.52 -3.62 18.67
N VAL A 53 -15.54 -3.38 17.35
CA VAL A 53 -15.88 -2.08 16.75
C VAL A 53 -17.25 -1.62 17.23
N GLU A 54 -18.29 -2.47 17.13
CA GLU A 54 -19.64 -2.09 17.55
C GLU A 54 -19.70 -1.66 19.03
N LYS A 55 -19.02 -2.40 19.91
CA LYS A 55 -19.00 -2.11 21.35
C LYS A 55 -18.19 -0.85 21.67
N LEU A 56 -17.06 -0.65 20.99
CA LEU A 56 -16.18 0.50 21.19
C LEU A 56 -16.81 1.79 20.65
N GLU A 57 -17.46 1.76 19.49
CA GLU A 57 -18.25 2.89 18.96
C GLU A 57 -19.39 3.25 19.91
N LEU A 58 -20.09 2.25 20.46
CA LEU A 58 -21.14 2.46 21.44
C LEU A 58 -20.61 3.10 22.73
N LEU A 59 -19.41 2.68 23.16
CA LEU A 59 -18.73 3.27 24.31
C LEU A 59 -18.34 4.73 24.03
N GLU A 60 -17.72 5.05 22.89
CA GLU A 60 -17.36 6.43 22.51
C GLU A 60 -18.60 7.33 22.43
N ALA A 61 -19.71 6.82 21.88
CA ALA A 61 -20.94 7.58 21.74
C ALA A 61 -21.65 7.86 23.08
N ARG A 62 -21.62 6.92 24.02
CA ARG A 62 -22.30 7.05 25.33
C ARG A 62 -21.43 7.72 26.39
N TYR A 63 -20.14 7.41 26.40
CA TYR A 63 -19.19 7.78 27.44
C TYR A 63 -17.95 8.49 26.86
N PRO A 64 -18.11 9.62 26.13
CA PRO A 64 -17.00 10.30 25.44
C PRO A 64 -15.91 10.85 26.38
N PHE A 65 -16.24 11.04 27.66
CA PHE A 65 -15.32 11.49 28.72
C PHE A 65 -15.20 10.46 29.85
N GLY A 66 -15.57 9.19 29.58
CA GLY A 66 -15.48 8.10 30.53
C GLY A 66 -14.02 7.78 30.91
N GLN A 67 -13.86 7.00 31.98
CA GLN A 67 -12.54 6.57 32.45
C GLN A 67 -11.75 5.82 31.37
N TYR A 68 -12.43 5.03 30.55
CA TYR A 68 -11.81 4.22 29.50
C TYR A 68 -11.83 4.90 28.13
N SER A 69 -12.34 6.13 28.02
CA SER A 69 -12.60 6.80 26.73
C SER A 69 -11.38 6.86 25.81
N GLN A 70 -10.23 7.37 26.30
CA GLN A 70 -9.01 7.50 25.50
C GLN A 70 -8.43 6.13 25.10
N GLN A 71 -8.46 5.17 26.01
CA GLN A 71 -7.98 3.81 25.76
C GLN A 71 -8.87 3.08 24.75
N ALA A 72 -10.19 3.21 24.88
CA ALA A 72 -11.17 2.68 23.94
C ALA A 72 -11.01 3.28 22.53
N GLN A 73 -10.67 4.57 22.40
CA GLN A 73 -10.35 5.17 21.11
C GLN A 73 -9.13 4.53 20.43
N LEU A 74 -8.06 4.24 21.20
CA LEU A 74 -6.89 3.52 20.67
C LEU A 74 -7.23 2.11 20.22
N GLU A 75 -8.01 1.40 21.03
CA GLU A 75 -8.48 0.05 20.71
C GLU A 75 -9.42 0.03 19.51
N LEU A 76 -10.25 1.06 19.32
CA LEU A 76 -11.13 1.20 18.17
C LEU A 76 -10.33 1.37 16.88
N ILE A 77 -9.27 2.17 16.90
CA ILE A 77 -8.35 2.30 15.76
C ILE A 77 -7.74 0.93 15.42
N PHE A 78 -7.28 0.19 16.42
CA PHE A 78 -6.73 -1.16 16.22
C PHE A 78 -7.79 -2.13 15.68
N ALA A 79 -9.01 -2.08 16.21
CA ALA A 79 -10.12 -2.91 15.78
C ALA A 79 -10.47 -2.65 14.30
N TYR A 80 -10.60 -1.38 13.89
CA TYR A 80 -10.82 -1.02 12.49
C TYR A 80 -9.69 -1.53 11.59
N TYR A 81 -8.44 -1.33 12.00
CA TYR A 81 -7.29 -1.81 11.26
C TYR A 81 -7.37 -3.34 11.05
N LYS A 82 -7.64 -4.10 12.11
CA LYS A 82 -7.77 -5.56 12.03
C LYS A 82 -9.02 -6.03 11.29
N ASN A 83 -10.09 -5.24 11.29
CA ASN A 83 -11.29 -5.52 10.52
C ASN A 83 -11.17 -5.16 9.02
N SER A 84 -9.96 -4.81 8.55
CA SER A 84 -9.71 -4.34 7.17
C SER A 84 -10.46 -3.06 6.80
N GLU A 85 -10.81 -2.24 7.79
CA GLU A 85 -11.46 -0.93 7.62
C GLU A 85 -10.42 0.19 7.72
N ALA A 86 -9.51 0.24 6.75
CA ALA A 86 -8.35 1.13 6.79
C ALA A 86 -8.73 2.62 6.89
N GLU A 87 -9.73 3.07 6.14
CA GLU A 87 -10.20 4.48 6.18
C GLU A 87 -10.74 4.87 7.55
N ALA A 88 -11.53 3.99 8.18
CA ALA A 88 -12.07 4.22 9.52
C ALA A 88 -10.94 4.29 10.56
N ALA A 89 -9.92 3.41 10.44
CA ALA A 89 -8.74 3.43 11.28
C ALA A 89 -7.94 4.75 11.12
N ILE A 90 -7.71 5.21 9.89
CA ILE A 90 -6.98 6.45 9.59
C ILE A 90 -7.71 7.65 10.21
N VAL A 91 -9.02 7.80 9.94
CA VAL A 91 -9.81 8.92 10.44
C VAL A 91 -9.87 8.94 11.97
N SER A 92 -10.03 7.76 12.59
CA SER A 92 -10.06 7.62 14.05
C SER A 92 -8.71 7.94 14.67
N ALA A 93 -7.60 7.51 14.04
CA ALA A 93 -6.25 7.84 14.47
C ALA A 93 -5.98 9.34 14.39
N GLU A 94 -6.36 10.00 13.29
CA GLU A 94 -6.22 11.45 13.17
C GLU A 94 -7.02 12.21 14.22
N ARG A 95 -8.24 11.76 14.52
CA ARG A 95 -9.06 12.32 15.59
C ARG A 95 -8.35 12.16 16.93
N PHE A 96 -7.87 10.97 17.26
CA PHE A 96 -7.17 10.71 18.51
C PHE A 96 -5.93 11.57 18.67
N ILE A 97 -5.07 11.64 17.64
CA ILE A 97 -3.85 12.46 17.64
C ILE A 97 -4.17 13.94 17.86
N ARG A 98 -5.24 14.44 17.25
CA ARG A 98 -5.66 15.85 17.35
C ARG A 98 -6.22 16.19 18.72
N LEU A 99 -7.02 15.30 19.31
CA LEU A 99 -7.67 15.52 20.60
C LEU A 99 -6.72 15.23 21.78
N ASN A 100 -5.79 14.29 21.62
CA ASN A 100 -4.92 13.79 22.69
C ASN A 100 -3.41 13.85 22.34
N PRO A 101 -2.85 15.02 21.96
CA PRO A 101 -1.47 15.12 21.48
C PRO A 101 -0.39 14.82 22.54
N VAL A 102 -0.75 14.88 23.83
CA VAL A 102 0.15 14.63 24.98
C VAL A 102 -0.03 13.24 25.59
N HIS A 103 -0.89 12.39 25.00
CA HIS A 103 -1.12 11.03 25.51
C HIS A 103 0.12 10.16 25.34
N GLU A 104 0.37 9.27 26.32
CA GLU A 104 1.57 8.42 26.36
C GLU A 104 1.70 7.57 25.08
N ASN A 105 0.60 6.96 24.63
CA ASN A 105 0.54 6.09 23.46
C ASN A 105 0.14 6.81 22.15
N VAL A 106 0.41 8.11 22.02
CA VAL A 106 0.11 8.84 20.77
C VAL A 106 0.99 8.36 19.60
N ASP A 107 2.19 7.88 19.90
CA ASP A 107 3.09 7.24 18.95
C ASP A 107 2.47 5.98 18.32
N TYR A 108 1.74 5.18 19.12
CA TYR A 108 0.98 4.04 18.62
C TYR A 108 -0.13 4.45 17.65
N ALA A 109 -0.83 5.56 17.90
CA ALA A 109 -1.84 6.07 16.98
C ALA A 109 -1.23 6.50 15.63
N TYR A 110 -0.08 7.17 15.64
CA TYR A 110 0.68 7.47 14.41
C TYR A 110 1.10 6.20 13.67
N TYR A 111 1.56 5.18 14.40
CA TYR A 111 1.94 3.90 13.83
C TYR A 111 0.76 3.19 13.17
N LEU A 112 -0.39 3.08 13.85
CA LEU A 112 -1.60 2.47 13.29
C LEU A 112 -2.14 3.23 12.08
N LYS A 113 -2.09 4.57 12.08
CA LYS A 113 -2.44 5.38 10.91
C LYS A 113 -1.59 4.98 9.70
N GLY A 114 -0.26 4.93 9.88
CA GLY A 114 0.67 4.55 8.82
C GLY A 114 0.47 3.12 8.34
N LEU A 115 0.15 2.20 9.26
CA LEU A 115 -0.07 0.78 8.98
C LEU A 115 -1.38 0.54 8.22
N ALA A 116 -2.46 1.21 8.59
CA ALA A 116 -3.73 1.16 7.87
C ALA A 116 -3.58 1.66 6.43
N ALA A 117 -2.91 2.79 6.21
CA ALA A 117 -2.60 3.29 4.86
C ALA A 117 -1.64 2.35 4.09
N PHE A 118 -0.71 1.70 4.79
CA PHE A 118 0.20 0.72 4.18
C PHE A 118 -0.54 -0.51 3.63
N GLU A 119 -1.57 -1.00 4.30
CA GLU A 119 -2.29 -2.18 3.80
C GLU A 119 -3.16 -1.88 2.59
N GLN A 120 -3.68 -0.66 2.46
CA GLN A 120 -4.37 -0.23 1.24
C GLN A 120 -3.49 -0.26 -0.02
N THR A 121 -2.16 -0.20 0.16
CA THR A 121 -1.21 -0.34 -0.94
C THR A 121 -1.18 -1.74 -1.56
N SER A 122 -1.39 -2.79 -0.75
CA SER A 122 -1.22 -4.19 -1.16
C SER A 122 -2.58 -4.87 -1.11
N GLY A 123 -3.25 -4.97 -2.25
CA GLY A 123 -4.53 -5.66 -2.35
C GLY A 123 -4.38 -7.14 -2.03
N PHE A 124 -5.41 -7.74 -1.42
CA PHE A 124 -5.46 -9.17 -1.11
C PHE A 124 -5.14 -10.08 -2.33
N LEU A 125 -5.52 -9.65 -3.54
CA LEU A 125 -5.28 -10.39 -4.78
C LEU A 125 -3.89 -10.21 -5.38
N ASP A 126 -3.11 -9.23 -4.94
CA ASP A 126 -1.77 -8.94 -5.48
C ASP A 126 -0.78 -10.09 -5.18
N LYS A 127 -1.08 -10.93 -4.18
CA LYS A 127 -0.31 -12.15 -3.86
C LYS A 127 -0.54 -13.28 -4.88
N TYR A 128 -1.69 -13.28 -5.57
CA TYR A 128 -2.11 -14.38 -6.44
C TYR A 128 -2.09 -14.00 -7.92
N LEU A 129 -2.06 -12.71 -8.24
CA LEU A 129 -2.01 -12.20 -9.61
C LEU A 129 -0.69 -11.45 -9.82
N PRO A 130 -0.04 -11.60 -10.99
CA PRO A 130 1.18 -10.85 -11.33
C PRO A 130 0.84 -9.39 -11.69
N ILE A 131 0.25 -8.64 -10.75
CA ILE A 131 -0.09 -7.23 -10.92
C ILE A 131 1.05 -6.39 -10.36
N ASP A 132 1.55 -5.45 -11.17
CA ASP A 132 2.57 -4.52 -10.73
C ASP A 132 1.95 -3.40 -9.87
N ILE A 133 2.11 -3.53 -8.54
CA ILE A 133 1.62 -2.55 -7.55
C ILE A 133 2.21 -1.15 -7.73
N ASN A 134 3.33 -1.02 -8.45
CA ASN A 134 4.00 0.26 -8.66
C ASN A 134 3.35 1.10 -9.76
N GLN A 135 2.43 0.53 -10.54
CA GLN A 135 1.69 1.27 -11.58
C GLN A 135 0.36 1.84 -11.07
N ARG A 136 -0.05 1.47 -9.85
CA ARG A 136 -1.27 1.94 -9.20
C ARG A 136 -1.04 3.30 -8.55
N ASP A 137 -2.13 4.01 -8.28
CA ASP A 137 -2.08 5.30 -7.58
C ASP A 137 -1.26 5.21 -6.28
N PRO A 138 -0.23 6.07 -6.10
CA PRO A 138 0.63 6.03 -4.92
C PRO A 138 0.03 6.75 -3.70
N GLY A 139 -1.20 7.27 -3.74
CA GLY A 139 -1.78 8.10 -2.68
C GLY A 139 -1.65 7.49 -1.29
N ALA A 140 -2.12 6.25 -1.11
CA ALA A 140 -2.02 5.53 0.17
C ALA A 140 -0.55 5.28 0.61
N ALA A 141 0.37 5.14 -0.36
CA ALA A 141 1.80 4.98 -0.09
C ALA A 141 2.42 6.24 0.50
N ILE A 142 2.05 7.40 -0.07
CA ILE A 142 2.51 8.72 0.36
C ILE A 142 1.98 8.98 1.76
N GLU A 143 0.68 8.77 1.99
CA GLU A 143 0.07 8.94 3.31
C GLU A 143 0.70 8.02 4.37
N SER A 144 0.96 6.76 4.02
CA SER A 144 1.65 5.82 4.90
C SER A 144 3.07 6.29 5.23
N PHE A 145 3.82 6.73 4.21
CA PHE A 145 5.18 7.25 4.38
C PHE A 145 5.19 8.47 5.30
N ASP A 146 4.30 9.44 5.08
CA ASP A 146 4.20 10.67 5.87
C ASP A 146 3.83 10.39 7.33
N SER A 147 2.95 9.41 7.57
CA SER A 147 2.56 8.98 8.92
C SER A 147 3.73 8.35 9.66
N PHE A 148 4.47 7.45 9.00
CA PHE A 148 5.68 6.85 9.58
C PHE A 148 6.82 7.87 9.76
N ALA A 149 7.00 8.80 8.81
CA ALA A 149 7.98 9.87 8.92
C ALA A 149 7.70 10.77 10.12
N THR A 150 6.42 11.09 10.36
CA THR A 150 5.99 11.86 11.52
C THR A 150 6.26 11.11 12.82
N LEU A 151 5.97 9.81 12.87
CA LEU A 151 6.26 8.95 14.01
C LEU A 151 7.75 8.94 14.33
N VAL A 152 8.60 8.62 13.36
CA VAL A 152 10.06 8.52 13.55
C VAL A 152 10.66 9.88 13.89
N GLY A 153 10.18 10.95 13.25
CA GLY A 153 10.68 12.31 13.49
C GLY A 153 10.30 12.87 14.86
N ARG A 154 9.09 12.59 15.35
CA ARG A 154 8.59 13.11 16.63
C ARG A 154 8.88 12.18 17.82
N TYR A 155 8.84 10.87 17.60
CA TYR A 155 9.01 9.84 18.64
C TYR A 155 10.09 8.82 18.23
N PRO A 156 11.36 9.24 18.08
CA PRO A 156 12.44 8.36 17.61
C PRO A 156 12.72 7.18 18.56
N ASN A 157 12.39 7.31 19.85
CA ASN A 157 12.57 6.28 20.88
C ASN A 157 11.34 5.37 21.05
N SER A 158 10.29 5.55 20.24
CA SER A 158 9.12 4.67 20.27
C SER A 158 9.51 3.24 19.92
N GLN A 159 8.86 2.26 20.57
CA GLN A 159 9.00 0.84 20.23
C GLN A 159 8.65 0.55 18.75
N TYR A 160 7.82 1.39 18.12
CA TYR A 160 7.37 1.23 16.74
C TYR A 160 8.30 1.89 15.71
N ALA A 161 9.24 2.72 16.14
CA ALA A 161 10.08 3.50 15.24
C ALA A 161 10.95 2.63 14.33
N GLN A 162 11.45 1.50 14.84
CA GLN A 162 12.29 0.59 14.04
C GLN A 162 11.50 -0.06 12.89
N ASP A 163 10.27 -0.51 13.15
CA ASP A 163 9.42 -1.10 12.12
C ASP A 163 8.98 -0.05 11.10
N ALA A 164 8.57 1.14 11.59
CA ALA A 164 8.23 2.27 10.74
C ALA A 164 9.36 2.64 9.77
N ASN A 165 10.61 2.68 10.23
CA ASN A 165 11.79 2.93 9.37
C ASN A 165 11.94 1.88 8.26
N LYS A 166 11.75 0.60 8.56
CA LYS A 166 11.82 -0.47 7.55
C LYS A 166 10.74 -0.29 6.49
N ARG A 167 9.50 0.04 6.90
CA ARG A 167 8.38 0.31 5.99
C ARG A 167 8.61 1.57 5.17
N MET A 168 9.15 2.63 5.76
CA MET A 168 9.53 3.85 5.03
C MET A 168 10.56 3.54 3.94
N LEU A 169 11.57 2.72 4.21
CA LEU A 169 12.53 2.31 3.19
C LEU A 169 11.87 1.56 2.03
N PHE A 170 10.94 0.64 2.33
CA PHE A 170 10.15 -0.05 1.30
C PHE A 170 9.30 0.94 0.49
N LEU A 171 8.56 1.82 1.15
CA LEU A 171 7.69 2.82 0.50
C LEU A 171 8.49 3.80 -0.35
N LYS A 172 9.66 4.26 0.13
CA LYS A 172 10.57 5.13 -0.62
C LYS A 172 11.02 4.47 -1.93
N ASN A 173 11.40 3.20 -1.90
CA ASN A 173 11.76 2.44 -3.09
C ASN A 173 10.58 2.25 -4.05
N ARG A 174 9.39 1.96 -3.52
CA ARG A 174 8.16 1.83 -4.31
C ARG A 174 7.79 3.15 -5.01
N LEU A 175 7.78 4.26 -4.28
CA LEU A 175 7.49 5.59 -4.82
C LEU A 175 8.48 5.99 -5.91
N ALA A 176 9.78 5.76 -5.69
CA ALA A 176 10.81 6.00 -6.69
C ALA A 176 10.62 5.14 -7.95
N THR A 177 10.23 3.87 -7.76
CA THR A 177 9.94 2.94 -8.86
C THR A 177 8.75 3.41 -9.69
N HIS A 178 7.65 3.82 -9.04
CA HIS A 178 6.49 4.40 -9.71
C HIS A 178 6.90 5.59 -10.60
N GLU A 179 7.68 6.53 -10.07
CA GLU A 179 8.16 7.70 -10.84
C GLU A 179 9.03 7.31 -12.05
N VAL A 180 9.90 6.32 -11.89
CA VAL A 180 10.69 5.77 -13.00
C VAL A 180 9.79 5.13 -14.06
N GLN A 181 8.78 4.36 -13.67
CA GLN A 181 7.84 3.75 -14.62
C GLN A 181 7.06 4.81 -15.42
N VAL A 182 6.65 5.91 -14.76
CA VAL A 182 6.04 7.06 -15.43
C VAL A 182 7.04 7.74 -16.38
N ALA A 183 8.30 7.88 -15.98
CA ALA A 183 9.36 8.42 -16.83
C ALA A 183 9.58 7.55 -18.08
N GLU A 184 9.60 6.22 -17.94
CA GLU A 184 9.71 5.27 -19.05
C GLU A 184 8.53 5.37 -20.02
N TYR A 185 7.32 5.56 -19.49
CA TYR A 185 6.14 5.81 -20.30
C TYR A 185 6.28 7.09 -21.14
N TYR A 186 6.83 8.17 -20.57
CA TYR A 186 7.13 9.38 -21.34
C TYR A 186 8.25 9.18 -22.38
N MET A 187 9.28 8.38 -22.06
CA MET A 187 10.30 7.99 -23.04
C MET A 187 9.71 7.22 -24.22
N ARG A 188 8.75 6.31 -23.99
CA ARG A 188 8.01 5.59 -25.06
C ARG A 188 7.28 6.55 -25.98
N ARG A 189 6.70 7.61 -25.43
CA ARG A 189 5.92 8.60 -26.17
C ARG A 189 6.74 9.72 -26.81
N GLY A 190 8.07 9.72 -26.62
CA GLY A 190 8.94 10.79 -27.09
C GLY A 190 8.77 12.12 -26.33
N ALA A 191 8.14 12.09 -25.16
CA ALA A 191 7.96 13.26 -24.29
C ALA A 191 9.19 13.45 -23.39
N PHE A 192 10.34 13.74 -24.00
CA PHE A 192 11.65 13.72 -23.31
C PHE A 192 11.76 14.73 -22.16
N VAL A 193 11.14 15.92 -22.28
CA VAL A 193 11.12 16.91 -21.19
C VAL A 193 10.40 16.35 -19.96
N ALA A 194 9.26 15.69 -20.16
CA ALA A 194 8.51 15.08 -19.07
C ALA A 194 9.27 13.91 -18.44
N ALA A 195 9.91 13.06 -19.25
CA ALA A 195 10.76 11.98 -18.77
C ALA A 195 11.94 12.48 -17.94
N ALA A 196 12.66 13.50 -18.42
CA ALA A 196 13.77 14.12 -17.69
C ALA A 196 13.31 14.72 -16.35
N ASN A 197 12.16 15.40 -16.33
CA ASN A 197 11.59 15.95 -15.10
C ASN A 197 11.24 14.87 -14.06
N ARG A 198 10.69 13.73 -14.50
CA ARG A 198 10.38 12.60 -13.62
C ARG A 198 11.66 11.96 -13.07
N GLY A 199 12.67 11.75 -13.91
CA GLY A 199 13.99 11.28 -13.47
C GLY A 199 14.64 12.23 -12.46
N ARG A 200 14.60 13.55 -12.73
CA ARG A 200 15.09 14.59 -11.83
C ARG A 200 14.39 14.56 -10.48
N TYR A 201 13.07 14.41 -10.46
CA TYR A 201 12.30 14.28 -9.23
C TYR A 201 12.76 13.09 -8.37
N VAL A 202 13.08 11.94 -8.99
CA VAL A 202 13.63 10.78 -8.27
C VAL A 202 15.00 11.06 -7.67
N VAL A 203 15.89 11.73 -8.40
CA VAL A 203 17.23 12.09 -7.91
C VAL A 203 17.16 13.13 -6.78
N GLU A 204 16.22 14.07 -6.85
CA GLU A 204 16.04 15.12 -5.84
C GLU A 204 15.36 14.59 -4.56
N ASN A 205 14.37 13.70 -4.67
CA ASN A 205 13.49 13.33 -3.54
C ASN A 205 13.68 11.88 -3.04
N PHE A 206 14.23 10.98 -3.88
CA PHE A 206 14.35 9.55 -3.57
C PHE A 206 15.79 9.04 -3.74
N GLN A 207 16.73 9.77 -3.16
CA GLN A 207 18.14 9.35 -3.08
C GLN A 207 18.29 7.99 -2.39
N GLU A 208 19.33 7.24 -2.75
CA GLU A 208 19.65 5.91 -2.18
C GLU A 208 18.57 4.84 -2.42
N THR A 209 17.68 5.04 -3.40
CA THR A 209 16.73 4.01 -3.82
C THR A 209 17.30 3.16 -4.94
N LEU A 210 16.77 1.94 -5.09
CA LEU A 210 17.15 1.05 -6.19
C LEU A 210 16.81 1.64 -7.58
N ALA A 211 15.86 2.58 -7.63
CA ALA A 211 15.40 3.23 -8.84
C ALA A 211 16.28 4.43 -9.28
N THR A 212 17.11 4.99 -8.38
CA THR A 212 17.96 6.16 -8.67
C THR A 212 18.88 5.99 -9.89
N PRO A 213 19.62 4.86 -10.07
CA PRO A 213 20.46 4.66 -11.25
C PRO A 213 19.65 4.71 -12.55
N ARG A 214 18.45 4.11 -12.53
CA ARG A 214 17.56 4.08 -13.69
C ARG A 214 17.02 5.47 -14.02
N ALA A 215 16.67 6.26 -13.01
CA ALA A 215 16.26 7.65 -13.20
C ALA A 215 17.37 8.50 -13.86
N LEU A 216 18.63 8.35 -13.42
CA LEU A 216 19.79 9.03 -14.02
C LEU A 216 20.01 8.60 -15.48
N GLU A 217 19.85 7.31 -15.78
CA GLU A 217 19.92 6.80 -17.16
C GLU A 217 18.83 7.43 -18.05
N ILE A 218 17.59 7.52 -17.55
CA ILE A 218 16.49 8.16 -18.28
C ILE A 218 16.79 9.65 -18.50
N MET A 219 17.33 10.36 -17.51
CA MET A 219 17.76 11.76 -17.66
C MET A 219 18.82 11.90 -18.76
N PHE A 220 19.88 11.09 -18.71
CA PHE A 220 20.93 11.06 -19.73
C PHE A 220 20.36 10.83 -21.14
N GLN A 221 19.49 9.84 -21.30
CA GLN A 221 18.87 9.52 -22.59
C GLN A 221 17.94 10.65 -23.06
N ALA A 222 17.11 11.19 -22.18
CA ALA A 222 16.17 12.26 -22.50
C ALA A 222 16.90 13.55 -22.91
N TYR A 223 17.92 13.98 -22.15
CA TYR A 223 18.73 15.14 -22.48
C TYR A 223 19.47 14.98 -23.80
N SER A 224 19.97 13.77 -24.09
CA SER A 224 20.59 13.45 -25.39
C SER A 224 19.61 13.62 -26.56
N GLN A 225 18.34 13.18 -26.39
CA GLN A 225 17.30 13.37 -27.42
C GLN A 225 16.90 14.84 -27.58
N LEU A 226 17.03 15.64 -26.52
CA LEU A 226 16.78 17.09 -26.52
C LEU A 226 17.97 17.93 -27.02
N LYS A 227 19.12 17.31 -27.33
CA LYS A 227 20.38 17.98 -27.69
C LYS A 227 20.89 18.92 -26.60
N MET A 228 20.70 18.52 -25.34
CA MET A 228 21.23 19.20 -24.15
C MET A 228 22.47 18.46 -23.67
N ASP A 229 23.57 18.57 -24.42
CA ASP A 229 24.75 17.73 -24.25
C ASP A 229 25.44 17.91 -22.89
N ASP A 230 25.43 19.13 -22.33
CA ASP A 230 25.98 19.43 -21.00
C ASP A 230 25.21 18.64 -19.92
N LEU A 231 23.89 18.77 -19.88
CA LEU A 231 23.03 18.06 -18.90
C LEU A 231 23.08 16.54 -19.08
N ALA A 232 23.18 16.06 -20.33
CA ALA A 232 23.35 14.65 -20.60
C ALA A 232 24.68 14.13 -20.04
N THR A 233 25.75 14.89 -20.23
CA THR A 233 27.10 14.56 -19.73
C THR A 233 27.11 14.54 -18.21
N ASP A 234 26.51 15.53 -17.55
CA ASP A 234 26.42 15.60 -16.09
C ASP A 234 25.65 14.41 -15.51
N ALA A 235 24.47 14.10 -16.06
CA ALA A 235 23.67 12.95 -15.62
C ALA A 235 24.43 11.63 -15.78
N LYS A 236 25.16 11.47 -16.89
CA LYS A 236 25.99 10.29 -17.15
C LYS A 236 27.17 10.20 -16.18
N LEU A 237 27.84 11.31 -15.90
CA LEU A 237 28.96 11.38 -14.97
C LEU A 237 28.51 10.94 -13.56
N VAL A 238 27.42 11.53 -13.06
CA VAL A 238 26.85 11.16 -11.75
C VAL A 238 26.50 9.67 -11.70
N LEU A 239 25.92 9.12 -12.78
CA LEU A 239 25.61 7.70 -12.88
C LEU A 239 26.87 6.83 -12.82
N SER A 240 27.92 7.16 -13.59
CA SER A 240 29.14 6.35 -13.63
C SER A 240 29.96 6.41 -12.35
N GLU A 241 29.98 7.57 -11.67
CA GLU A 241 30.73 7.75 -10.42
C GLU A 241 30.07 7.00 -9.24
N ASN A 242 28.74 7.08 -9.13
CA ASN A 242 28.01 6.47 -8.02
C ASN A 242 27.63 5.00 -8.27
N TYR A 243 27.51 4.60 -9.53
CA TYR A 243 27.06 3.26 -9.92
C TYR A 243 27.94 2.65 -11.02
N PRO A 244 29.23 2.36 -10.74
CA PRO A 244 30.20 1.91 -11.76
C PRO A 244 29.83 0.56 -12.42
N ASN A 245 29.06 -0.28 -11.73
CA ASN A 245 28.59 -1.57 -12.24
C ASN A 245 27.27 -1.48 -13.03
N TYR A 246 26.70 -0.28 -13.19
CA TYR A 246 25.43 -0.08 -13.88
C TYR A 246 25.63 -0.09 -15.40
N SER A 247 24.91 -0.99 -16.10
CA SER A 247 24.95 -1.08 -17.55
C SER A 247 23.91 -0.16 -18.18
N ILE A 248 24.38 0.88 -18.87
CA ILE A 248 23.52 1.77 -19.65
C ILE A 248 23.02 1.02 -20.88
N LYS A 249 21.69 0.93 -21.02
CA LYS A 249 21.04 0.37 -22.20
C LYS A 249 20.84 1.50 -23.21
N ARG A 250 21.02 1.24 -24.50
CA ARG A 250 20.82 2.27 -25.53
C ARG A 250 19.32 2.51 -25.72
N TYR A 251 18.90 3.77 -25.70
CA TYR A 251 17.55 4.15 -26.13
C TYR A 251 17.42 3.97 -27.64
N ASN A 252 16.45 3.14 -28.06
CA ASN A 252 16.03 3.02 -29.45
C ASN A 252 14.58 3.50 -29.56
N LYS A 253 14.32 4.38 -30.52
CA LYS A 253 12.97 4.90 -30.75
C LYS A 253 12.10 3.80 -31.35
N SER A 254 10.98 3.50 -30.69
CA SER A 254 9.99 2.53 -31.14
C SER A 254 9.49 2.86 -32.55
N THR A 255 9.54 1.89 -33.45
CA THR A 255 8.85 1.93 -34.74
C THR A 255 7.79 0.85 -34.73
N VAL A 256 6.52 1.23 -34.77
CA VAL A 256 5.40 0.28 -34.82
C VAL A 256 5.21 -0.20 -36.26
N ASN A 257 5.18 -1.52 -36.46
CA ASN A 257 4.86 -2.12 -37.73
C ASN A 257 3.33 -2.23 -37.88
N LEU A 258 2.82 -2.20 -39.11
CA LEU A 258 1.39 -2.33 -39.41
C LEU A 258 0.84 -3.68 -38.93
N LEU A 259 1.65 -4.74 -38.97
CA LEU A 259 1.28 -6.06 -38.46
C LEU A 259 1.07 -6.07 -36.93
N SER A 260 1.93 -5.38 -36.17
CA SER A 260 1.77 -5.29 -34.71
C SER A 260 0.58 -4.39 -34.35
N THR A 261 0.34 -3.33 -35.12
CA THR A 261 -0.85 -2.48 -34.92
C THR A 261 -2.14 -3.24 -35.21
N ALA A 262 -2.19 -4.01 -36.31
CA ALA A 262 -3.36 -4.79 -36.72
C ALA A 262 -3.69 -5.94 -35.76
N THR A 263 -2.69 -6.45 -35.04
CA THR A 263 -2.86 -7.58 -34.10
C THR A 263 -2.80 -7.17 -32.64
N PHE A 264 -2.90 -5.86 -32.34
CA PHE A 264 -2.79 -5.33 -30.97
C PHE A 264 -1.52 -5.79 -30.24
N GLY A 265 -0.41 -5.92 -30.97
CA GLY A 265 0.87 -6.38 -30.43
C GLY A 265 0.99 -7.89 -30.25
N LEU A 266 0.00 -8.69 -30.69
CA LEU A 266 0.02 -10.15 -30.59
C LEU A 266 0.97 -10.79 -31.63
N LEU A 267 1.09 -10.21 -32.83
CA LEU A 267 1.92 -10.69 -33.93
C LEU A 267 2.69 -9.54 -34.60
N GLY A 268 4.00 -9.72 -34.76
CA GLY A 268 4.92 -8.73 -35.32
C GLY A 268 5.96 -8.28 -34.29
N SER A 269 7.16 -7.94 -34.74
CA SER A 269 8.20 -7.45 -33.85
C SER A 269 7.92 -5.98 -33.49
N ASN A 270 7.78 -5.71 -32.19
CA ASN A 270 8.02 -4.37 -31.67
C ASN A 270 9.53 -4.25 -31.49
N ASP A 271 10.23 -3.70 -32.49
CA ASP A 271 11.69 -3.68 -32.51
C ASP A 271 12.33 -2.76 -31.45
N SER A 272 11.54 -2.08 -30.62
CA SER A 272 12.08 -1.24 -29.55
C SER A 272 11.00 -0.76 -28.58
N GLU A 273 11.06 -1.26 -27.36
CA GLU A 273 10.56 -0.59 -26.17
C GLU A 273 11.76 0.01 -25.42
N PRO A 274 11.65 1.18 -24.76
CA PRO A 274 12.68 1.61 -23.84
C PRO A 274 12.86 0.50 -22.82
N PRO A 275 14.10 0.24 -22.42
CA PRO A 275 14.42 -0.94 -21.64
C PRO A 275 13.56 -0.95 -20.37
N SER A 276 12.70 -1.95 -20.21
CA SER A 276 11.91 -2.08 -18.99
C SER A 276 12.84 -2.35 -17.83
N TRP A 277 12.89 -1.44 -16.86
CA TRP A 277 13.55 -1.72 -15.60
C TRP A 277 12.59 -2.50 -14.71
N THR A 278 12.88 -3.78 -14.53
CA THR A 278 12.39 -4.49 -13.35
C THR A 278 13.42 -4.25 -12.24
N PRO A 279 13.02 -3.82 -11.04
CA PRO A 279 13.92 -3.85 -9.91
C PRO A 279 14.46 -5.27 -9.79
N ALA A 280 15.76 -5.44 -9.96
CA ALA A 280 16.39 -6.69 -9.59
C ALA A 280 16.17 -6.81 -8.09
N ILE A 281 15.26 -7.70 -7.66
CA ILE A 281 15.28 -8.20 -6.28
C ILE A 281 16.69 -8.77 -6.16
N PRO A 282 17.58 -8.18 -5.33
CA PRO A 282 18.87 -8.81 -5.12
C PRO A 282 18.53 -10.21 -4.61
N LYS A 283 18.94 -11.26 -5.33
CA LYS A 283 19.06 -12.57 -4.68
C LYS A 283 19.92 -12.27 -3.46
N GLN A 284 19.37 -12.42 -2.27
CA GLN A 284 20.15 -12.31 -1.05
C GLN A 284 21.33 -13.24 -1.25
N THR A 285 22.51 -12.66 -1.45
CA THR A 285 23.75 -13.41 -1.40
C THR A 285 23.80 -13.92 0.03
N SER A 286 23.42 -15.17 0.23
CA SER A 286 23.63 -15.93 1.45
C SER A 286 25.14 -16.05 1.66
N ALA A 287 25.74 -14.98 2.16
CA ALA A 287 27.13 -14.87 2.55
C ALA A 287 27.13 -14.05 3.84
N ASP A 288 26.74 -14.72 4.91
CA ASP A 288 27.30 -14.59 6.26
C ASP A 288 26.45 -15.44 7.21
N THR A 289 26.69 -16.76 7.16
CA THR A 289 26.49 -17.65 8.30
C THR A 289 27.51 -18.76 8.16
N SER A 290 28.77 -18.45 8.43
CA SER A 290 29.76 -19.47 8.72
C SER A 290 29.54 -19.98 10.15
N GLU A 291 29.22 -21.27 10.22
CA GLU A 291 29.61 -22.22 11.26
C GLU A 291 28.89 -22.16 12.62
N GLU A 292 27.80 -22.93 12.70
CA GLU A 292 27.66 -23.87 13.82
C GLU A 292 27.17 -25.23 13.29
N ASN A 293 27.89 -26.28 13.68
CA ASN A 293 27.82 -27.64 13.17
C ASN A 293 26.45 -28.32 13.38
N SER A 294 25.90 -28.90 12.31
CA SER A 294 25.28 -30.22 12.41
C SER A 294 25.32 -30.93 11.06
N SER A 295 26.10 -32.00 11.02
CA SER A 295 26.13 -33.00 9.95
C SER A 295 24.74 -33.58 9.67
N SER A 296 24.24 -33.45 8.44
CA SER A 296 23.30 -34.43 7.89
C SER A 296 23.42 -34.52 6.38
N ASP A 297 23.76 -35.73 5.98
CA ASP A 297 23.88 -36.33 4.65
C ASP A 297 22.93 -35.76 3.58
N SER A 298 23.47 -35.44 2.41
CA SER A 298 22.72 -34.96 1.25
C SER A 298 22.11 -36.13 0.48
N GLN A 299 20.85 -36.48 0.78
CA GLN A 299 20.05 -37.34 -0.10
C GLN A 299 19.24 -36.51 -1.10
N GLU A 300 19.49 -36.74 -2.39
CA GLU A 300 18.74 -36.15 -3.50
C GLU A 300 17.25 -36.53 -3.43
N LYS A 301 16.37 -35.54 -3.40
CA LYS A 301 14.92 -35.76 -3.38
C LYS A 301 14.41 -36.16 -4.77
N THR A 302 14.24 -37.46 -4.96
CA THR A 302 13.66 -38.09 -6.16
C THR A 302 12.23 -37.60 -6.42
N TRP A 303 11.86 -37.48 -7.71
CA TRP A 303 10.59 -36.95 -8.23
C TRP A 303 9.30 -37.47 -7.56
N LEU A 304 9.34 -38.67 -6.98
CA LEU A 304 8.22 -39.27 -6.24
C LEU A 304 7.88 -38.51 -4.94
N ASN A 305 8.84 -37.84 -4.31
CA ASN A 305 8.62 -37.09 -3.06
C ASN A 305 7.82 -35.79 -3.28
N LYS A 306 7.79 -35.27 -4.52
CA LYS A 306 6.94 -34.12 -4.87
C LYS A 306 5.47 -34.49 -5.10
N LEU A 307 5.18 -35.75 -5.39
CA LEU A 307 3.83 -36.21 -5.75
C LEU A 307 3.02 -36.70 -4.55
N SER A 308 3.67 -37.12 -3.45
CA SER A 308 2.99 -37.66 -2.27
C SER A 308 2.79 -36.66 -1.12
N LEU A 309 3.18 -35.39 -1.29
CA LEU A 309 3.08 -34.33 -0.27
C LEU A 309 3.51 -34.79 1.14
N GLY A 310 4.54 -35.63 1.24
CA GLY A 310 5.15 -36.04 2.51
C GLY A 310 4.30 -36.96 3.40
N ILE A 311 3.39 -37.77 2.85
CA ILE A 311 2.54 -38.67 3.66
C ILE A 311 3.23 -39.99 4.07
N PHE A 312 4.36 -40.33 3.47
CA PHE A 312 5.18 -41.47 3.89
C PHE A 312 6.66 -41.07 3.93
N ASP A 313 7.03 -40.36 4.99
CA ASP A 313 8.22 -40.59 5.84
C ASP A 313 8.17 -39.63 7.05
#